data_AF-A0A7D4Q3V9-F1
#
_entry.id   AF-A0A7D4Q3V9-F1
#
_cell.length_a   1.000
_cell.length_b   1.000
_cell.length_c   1.000
_cell.angle_alpha   90.00
_cell.angle_beta   90.00
_cell.angle_gamma   90.00
#
_symmetry.space_group_name_H-M   'P 1'
#
loop_
_entity.id
_entity.type
_entity.pdbx_description
1 polymer ?
#
loop_
_entity_poly.entity_id
_entity_poly.type
_entity_poly.pdbx_seq_one_letter_code
_entity_poly.pdbx_strand_id
1 'polypeptide(L)' 'MDAAADGIRIDVRRGAPTDDELAALIAVVSEAYATEAATAVADDEPARSAWQISARALRQPLRRDLGWTRG' A
#
# COMPACT_ATOMS: atom_id res chain seq x y z
N MET A 1 -0.42 -12.04 -21.98
CA MET A 1 -0.06 -11.54 -20.65
C MET A 1 -1.18 -11.99 -19.73
N ASP A 2 -0.87 -12.88 -18.81
CA ASP A 2 -1.86 -13.68 -18.08
C ASP A 2 -2.57 -12.83 -17.02
N ALA A 3 -3.83 -12.47 -17.28
CA ALA A 3 -4.65 -11.64 -16.40
C ALA A 3 -5.10 -12.39 -15.11
N ALA A 4 -4.68 -13.65 -14.94
CA ALA A 4 -4.93 -14.46 -13.75
C ALA A 4 -4.10 -14.04 -12.52
N ALA A 5 -3.21 -13.05 -12.64
CA ALA A 5 -2.26 -12.67 -11.59
C ALA A 5 -2.84 -11.77 -10.47
N ASP A 6 -4.09 -11.33 -10.55
CA ASP A 6 -4.70 -10.43 -9.55
C ASP A 6 -5.39 -11.18 -8.39
N GLY A 7 -5.20 -12.50 -8.31
CA GLY A 7 -5.75 -13.35 -7.26
C GLY A 7 -4.79 -13.59 -6.10
N ILE A 8 -5.33 -13.71 -4.89
CA ILE A 8 -4.57 -14.12 -3.70
C ILE A 8 -4.04 -15.56 -3.89
N ARG A 9 -2.71 -15.73 -3.85
CA ARG A 9 -2.04 -17.05 -3.84
C ARG A 9 -1.64 -17.43 -2.41
N ILE A 10 -1.98 -18.66 -2.01
CA ILE A 10 -1.59 -19.24 -0.72
C ILE A 10 -0.79 -20.51 -0.99
N ASP A 11 0.44 -20.57 -0.45
CA ASP A 11 1.32 -21.75 -0.56
C ASP A 11 1.59 -22.34 0.83
N VAL A 12 1.29 -23.64 1.02
CA VAL A 12 1.66 -24.37 2.24
C VAL A 12 3.13 -24.79 2.15
N ARG A 13 4.00 -24.18 2.96
CA ARG A 13 5.44 -24.48 2.97
C ARG A 13 5.81 -25.66 3.89
N ARG A 14 4.98 -25.99 4.87
CA ARG A 14 5.18 -27.08 5.83
C ARG A 14 3.83 -27.50 6.44
N GLY A 15 3.73 -28.77 6.85
CA GLY A 15 2.51 -29.36 7.43
C GLY A 15 1.62 -29.98 6.37
N ALA A 16 0.51 -30.58 6.81
CA ALA A 16 -0.52 -31.15 5.94
C ALA A 16 -1.89 -30.72 6.50
N PRO A 17 -2.29 -29.46 6.28
CA PRO A 17 -3.60 -29.00 6.72
C PRO A 17 -4.69 -29.81 6.01
N THR A 18 -5.78 -30.00 6.71
CA THR A 18 -6.99 -30.59 6.14
C THR A 18 -7.66 -29.63 5.16
N ASP A 19 -8.53 -30.16 4.31
CA ASP A 19 -9.30 -29.36 3.36
C ASP A 19 -10.18 -28.32 4.08
N ASP A 20 -10.76 -28.69 5.23
CA ASP A 20 -11.61 -27.80 6.03
C ASP A 20 -10.81 -26.63 6.63
N GLU A 21 -9.59 -26.90 7.11
CA GLU A 21 -8.71 -25.84 7.63
C GLU A 21 -8.26 -24.88 6.52
N LEU A 22 -7.95 -25.40 5.32
CA LEU A 22 -7.63 -24.56 4.17
C LEU A 22 -8.84 -23.72 3.73
N ALA A 23 -10.04 -24.31 3.70
CA ALA A 23 -11.26 -23.60 3.36
C ALA A 23 -11.55 -22.48 4.36
N ALA A 24 -11.41 -22.74 5.66
CA ALA A 24 -11.57 -21.73 6.71
C ALA A 24 -10.58 -20.58 6.55
N LEU A 25 -9.30 -20.88 6.28
CA LEU A 25 -8.26 -19.88 6.03
C LEU A 25 -8.59 -19.01 4.81
N ILE A 26 -8.93 -19.64 3.68
CA ILE A 26 -9.25 -18.95 2.43
C ILE A 26 -10.44 -18.00 2.64
N ALA A 27 -11.49 -18.45 3.33
CA ALA A 27 -12.66 -17.63 3.62
C ALA A 27 -12.29 -16.36 4.39
N VAL A 28 -11.54 -16.50 5.49
CA VAL A 28 -11.14 -15.37 6.34
C VAL A 28 -10.24 -14.38 5.59
N VAL A 29 -9.23 -14.88 4.87
CA VAL A 29 -8.28 -14.02 4.14
C VAL A 29 -8.98 -13.29 2.99
N SER A 30 -9.89 -13.97 2.29
CA SER A 30 -10.64 -13.35 1.19
C SER A 30 -11.58 -12.26 1.70
N GLU A 31 -12.27 -12.48 2.83
CA GLU A 31 -13.13 -11.48 3.45
C GLU A 31 -12.35 -10.25 3.93
N ALA A 32 -11.20 -10.46 4.58
CA ALA A 32 -10.32 -9.38 5.02
C ALA A 32 -9.83 -8.54 3.82
N TYR A 33 -9.35 -9.20 2.77
CA TYR A 33 -8.90 -8.52 1.56
C TYR A 33 -10.03 -7.76 0.86
N ALA A 34 -11.21 -8.36 0.72
CA ALA A 34 -12.37 -7.70 0.11
C ALA A 34 -12.81 -6.47 0.91
N THR A 35 -12.76 -6.55 2.25
CA THR A 35 -13.04 -5.41 3.14
C THR A 35 -12.02 -4.30 2.95
N GLU A 36 -10.73 -4.62 2.97
CA GLU A 36 -9.65 -3.65 2.75
C GLU A 36 -9.78 -2.98 1.37
N ALA A 37 -9.96 -3.77 0.31
CA ALA A 37 -10.14 -3.28 -1.05
C ALA A 37 -11.38 -2.37 -1.19
N ALA A 38 -12.49 -2.70 -0.53
CA ALA A 38 -13.69 -1.87 -0.53
C ALA A 38 -13.49 -0.52 0.19
N THR A 39 -12.60 -0.48 1.19
CA THR A 39 -12.26 0.75 1.92
C THR A 39 -11.12 1.56 1.30
N ALA A 40 -10.40 0.97 0.33
CA ALA A 40 -9.33 1.64 -0.38
C ALA A 40 -9.90 2.69 -1.35
N VAL A 41 -10.17 3.88 -0.83
CA VAL A 41 -10.51 5.06 -1.63
C VAL A 41 -9.21 5.72 -2.06
N ALA A 42 -8.62 5.23 -3.15
CA ALA A 42 -7.64 6.03 -3.88
C ALA A 42 -8.42 7.10 -4.63
N ASP A 43 -8.10 8.38 -4.41
CA ASP A 43 -8.65 9.45 -5.23
C ASP A 43 -8.23 9.23 -6.69
N ASP A 44 -9.22 9.10 -7.59
CA ASP A 44 -8.99 8.89 -9.03
C ASP A 44 -8.31 10.10 -9.70
N GLU A 45 -8.37 11.27 -9.05
CA GLU A 45 -7.68 12.45 -9.53
C GLU A 45 -6.24 12.48 -8.99
N PRO A 46 -5.22 12.65 -9.86
CA PRO A 46 -3.86 12.85 -9.42
C PRO A 46 -3.75 14.20 -8.68
N ALA A 47 -3.96 14.18 -7.38
CA ALA A 47 -3.73 15.33 -6.51
C ALA A 47 -2.21 15.52 -6.32
N ARG A 48 -1.78 16.79 -6.29
CA ARG A 48 -0.38 17.10 -5.96
C ARG A 48 -0.13 16.75 -4.50
N SER A 49 0.83 15.87 -4.25
CA SER A 49 1.21 15.50 -2.88
C SER A 49 1.83 16.69 -2.14
N ALA A 50 1.73 16.68 -0.81
CA ALA A 50 2.40 17.67 0.04
C ALA A 50 3.91 17.76 -0.25
N TRP A 51 4.54 16.62 -0.61
CA TRP A 51 5.93 16.55 -1.05
C TRP A 51 6.17 17.27 -2.39
N GLN A 52 5.31 17.06 -3.39
CA GLN A 52 5.40 17.78 -4.67
C GLN A 52 5.24 19.30 -4.50
N ILE A 53 4.41 19.72 -3.54
CA ILE A 53 4.20 21.13 -3.20
C ILE A 53 5.45 21.70 -2.51
N SER A 54 5.97 21.04 -1.48
CA SER A 54 7.12 21.53 -0.69
C SER A 54 8.44 21.49 -1.48
N ALA A 55 8.66 20.47 -2.32
CA ALA A 55 9.83 20.38 -3.18
C ALA A 55 9.95 21.56 -4.17
N ARG A 56 8.82 22.20 -4.54
CA ARG A 56 8.85 23.41 -5.38
C ARG A 56 9.51 24.59 -4.68
N ALA A 57 9.25 24.77 -3.39
CA ALA A 57 9.87 25.83 -2.59
C ALA A 57 11.38 25.59 -2.38
N LEU A 58 11.82 24.33 -2.48
CA LEU A 58 13.23 23.92 -2.33
C LEU A 58 14.05 23.99 -3.63
N ARG A 59 13.48 24.43 -4.76
CA ARG A 59 14.24 24.59 -6.02
C ARG A 59 15.24 25.73 -5.98
N GLN A 60 15.08 26.68 -5.06
CA GLN A 60 16.16 27.59 -4.73
C GLN A 60 17.12 26.88 -3.76
N PRO A 61 18.44 26.97 -3.99
CA PRO A 61 19.41 26.48 -3.04
C PRO A 61 19.09 27.01 -1.64
N LEU A 62 19.00 26.12 -0.65
CA LEU A 62 18.79 26.51 0.73
C LEU A 62 19.88 27.50 1.13
N ARG A 63 19.48 28.69 1.61
CA ARG A 63 20.37 29.74 2.08
C ARG A 63 21.11 29.29 3.34
N ARG A 64 22.25 28.62 3.13
CA ARG A 64 23.13 28.11 4.19
C ARG A 64 23.76 29.22 5.04
N ASP A 65 23.70 30.46 4.56
CA ASP A 65 24.14 31.68 5.25
C ASP A 65 23.24 32.10 6.42
N LEU A 66 22.01 31.56 6.51
CA LEU A 66 21.05 31.99 7.53
C LEU A 66 21.07 31.15 8.83
N GLY A 67 21.86 30.08 8.90
CA GLY A 67 21.92 29.19 10.06
C GLY A 67 20.60 28.45 10.33
N TRP A 68 20.65 27.38 11.13
CA TRP A 68 19.45 26.65 11.56
C TRP A 68 18.94 27.29 12.85
N THR A 69 18.04 28.27 12.74
CA THR A 69 17.40 28.85 13.94
C THR A 69 16.45 27.81 14.53
N ARG A 70 16.69 27.38 15.77
CA ARG A 70 15.70 26.66 16.57
C ARG A 70 14.61 27.65 16.98
N GLY A 71 13.46 27.58 16.30
CA GLY A 71 12.20 28.08 16.83
C GLY A 71 11.59 27.03 17.75
#